data_AF-A0A6I4T0R4-F1
#
_entry.id   AF-A0A6I4T0R4-F1
#
_cell.length_a   1.000
_cell.length_b   1.000
_cell.length_c   1.000
_cell.angle_alpha   90.00
_cell.angle_beta   90.00
_cell.angle_gamma   90.00
#
_symmetry.space_group_name_H-M   'P 1'
#
loop_
_entity.id
_entity.type
_entity.pdbx_description
1 polymer ?
#
loop_
_entity_poly.entity_id
_entity_poly.type
_entity_poly.pdbx_seq_one_letter_code
_entity_poly.pdbx_strand_id
1 'polypeptide(L)' 'MFIDTSVPGAPGGEPNWPFCRSCKQEILVGQRSRTIDFSSPNPALKKLGGTYHETCAEPVMRVKRSYEMLRMRRPGA' A
#
# COMPACT_ATOMS: atom_id res chain seq x y z
N MET A 1 29.35 -4.41 7.94
CA MET A 1 28.08 -3.71 7.66
C MET A 1 27.01 -4.78 7.65
N PHE A 2 25.91 -4.60 8.37
CA PHE A 2 24.91 -5.67 8.53
C PHE A 2 24.00 -5.68 7.30
N ILE A 3 24.08 -6.75 6.53
CA ILE A 3 23.12 -7.08 5.48
C ILE A 3 22.02 -7.87 6.18
N ASP A 4 20.84 -7.28 6.34
CA ASP A 4 19.66 -8.07 6.73
C ASP A 4 19.15 -8.78 5.47
N THR A 5 19.87 -9.84 5.08
CA THR A 5 19.53 -10.67 3.94
C THR A 5 18.32 -11.51 4.31
N SER A 6 17.14 -10.93 4.17
CA SER A 6 15.89 -11.58 4.54
C SER A 6 14.73 -11.45 3.38
N VAL A 7 13.65 -12.93 2.02
CA VAL A 7 12.40 -13.37 1.26
C VAL A 7 12.32 -14.88 1.57
N PRO A 8 11.34 -15.38 2.34
CA PRO A 8 11.20 -16.82 2.54
C PRO A 8 10.59 -17.43 1.28
N GLY A 9 11.44 -17.77 0.30
CA GLY A 9 10.96 -18.36 -0.96
C GLY A 9 11.98 -18.65 -2.07
N ALA A 10 13.23 -18.18 -2.01
CA ALA A 10 14.21 -18.46 -3.07
C ALA A 10 15.65 -18.61 -2.55
N PRO A 11 16.44 -19.59 -3.03
CA PRO A 11 17.86 -19.71 -2.71
C PRO A 11 18.63 -18.57 -3.39
N GLY A 12 19.05 -17.58 -2.60
CA GLY A 12 19.65 -16.32 -3.10
C GLY A 12 18.63 -15.19 -3.35
N GLY A 13 17.35 -15.39 -3.01
CA GLY A 13 16.38 -14.29 -2.97
C GLY A 13 16.42 -13.59 -1.63
N GLU A 14 17.02 -12.40 -1.59
CA GLU A 14 17.09 -11.57 -0.39
C GLU A 14 15.69 -11.08 0.02
N PRO A 15 15.16 -11.51 1.18
CA PRO A 15 13.27 -10.74 1.76
C PRO A 15 13.09 -9.22 1.66
N ASN A 16 12.93 -8.76 0.42
CA ASN A 16 12.25 -7.53 0.05
C ASN A 16 10.78 -7.52 0.56
N TRP A 17 10.62 -7.50 1.89
CA TRP A 17 9.38 -7.27 2.61
C TRP A 17 8.82 -5.93 2.11
N PRO A 18 7.54 -5.88 1.70
CA PRO A 18 6.98 -4.64 1.21
C PRO A 18 6.88 -3.65 2.38
N PHE A 19 7.67 -2.58 2.38
CA PHE A 19 7.56 -1.54 3.41
C PHE A 19 6.19 -0.86 3.35
N CYS A 20 5.53 -0.74 4.51
CA CYS A 20 4.25 -0.06 4.61
C CYS A 20 4.39 1.43 4.34
N ARG A 21 3.71 1.91 3.30
CA ARG A 21 3.84 3.28 2.79
C ARG A 21 3.34 4.38 3.75
N SER A 22 2.67 4.00 4.85
CA SER A 22 2.18 4.92 5.90
C SER A 22 3.18 5.07 7.06
N CYS A 23 3.48 4.01 7.79
CA CYS A 23 4.39 4.04 8.94
C CYS A 23 5.87 3.89 8.57
N LYS A 24 6.19 3.51 7.33
CA LYS A 24 7.53 3.20 6.81
C LYS A 24 8.21 1.98 7.47
N GLN A 25 7.48 1.20 8.26
CA GLN A 25 7.95 -0.06 8.84
C GLN A 25 7.80 -1.20 7.83
N GLU A 26 8.62 -2.24 7.99
CA GLU A 26 8.52 -3.48 7.22
C GLU A 26 7.18 -4.22 7.44
N ILE A 27 6.78 -5.01 6.44
CA ILE A 27 5.68 -5.97 6.56
C ILE A 27 6.32 -7.36 6.61
N LEU A 28 6.57 -7.84 7.84
CA LEU A 28 7.09 -9.19 8.08
C LEU A 28 6.16 -10.25 7.47
N VAL A 29 6.74 -11.34 6.96
CA VAL A 29 5.94 -12.46 6.44
C VAL A 29 5.13 -13.08 7.59
N GLY A 30 3.83 -13.23 7.35
CA GLY A 30 2.84 -13.61 8.38
C GLY A 30 2.03 -12.43 8.93
N GLN A 31 2.50 -11.18 8.80
CA GLN A 31 1.64 -10.02 9.04
C GLN A 31 0.63 -9.84 7.91
N ARG A 32 -0.60 -9.42 8.26
CA ARG A 32 -1.62 -9.07 7.27
C ARG A 32 -1.29 -7.73 6.62
N SER A 33 -1.21 -7.74 5.29
CA SER A 33 -1.01 -6.55 4.47
C SER A 33 -2.08 -6.39 3.41
N ARG A 34 -2.25 -5.16 2.93
CA ARG A 34 -3.22 -4.80 1.91
C ARG A 34 -2.58 -3.87 0.89
N THR A 35 -2.55 -4.31 -0.37
CA THR A 35 -2.19 -3.45 -1.50
C THR A 35 -3.41 -2.61 -1.86
N ILE A 36 -3.26 -1.29 -1.79
CA ILE A 36 -4.29 -0.33 -2.18
C ILE A 36 -3.84 0.31 -3.48
N ASP A 37 -4.63 0.18 -4.55
CA ASP A 37 -4.41 0.94 -5.78
C ASP A 37 -5.38 2.12 -5.88
N PHE A 38 -4.91 3.27 -6.36
CA PHE A 38 -5.69 4.50 -6.55
C PHE A 38 -5.79 4.81 -8.05
N SER A 39 -6.85 4.31 -8.68
CA SER A 39 -7.16 4.53 -10.11
C SER A 39 -7.70 5.95 -10.37
N SER A 40 -6.84 6.95 -10.16
CA SER A 40 -7.10 8.37 -10.39
C SER A 40 -6.09 8.94 -11.38
N PRO A 41 -6.49 9.89 -12.26
CA PRO A 41 -5.54 10.65 -13.08
C PRO A 41 -4.63 11.56 -12.25
N ASN A 42 -4.94 11.82 -10.98
CA ASN A 42 -4.12 12.67 -10.11
C ASN A 42 -2.85 11.93 -9.67
N PRO A 43 -1.63 12.40 -10.03
CA PRO A 43 -0.39 11.72 -9.68
C PRO A 43 -0.14 11.68 -8.16
N ALA A 44 -0.68 12.65 -7.40
CA ALA A 44 -0.65 12.64 -5.95
C ALA A 44 -1.42 11.45 -5.35
N LEU A 45 -2.61 11.14 -5.87
CA LEU A 45 -3.40 9.98 -5.44
C LEU A 45 -2.78 8.68 -5.92
N LYS A 46 -2.26 8.64 -7.17
CA LYS A 46 -1.53 7.46 -7.67
C LYS A 46 -0.27 7.14 -6.83
N LYS A 47 0.38 8.14 -6.21
CA LYS A 47 1.48 7.95 -5.25
C LYS A 47 1.06 7.39 -3.88
N LEU A 48 -0.22 7.50 -3.51
CA LEU A 48 -0.84 6.78 -2.38
C LEU A 48 -1.17 5.32 -2.73
N GLY A 49 -0.99 4.92 -3.99
CA GLY A 49 -0.99 3.51 -4.38
C GLY A 49 0.22 2.78 -3.78
N GLY A 50 0.00 1.58 -3.24
CA GLY A 50 1.06 0.73 -2.69
C GLY A 50 0.60 -0.19 -1.56
N THR A 51 1.56 -0.83 -0.91
CA THR A 51 1.33 -1.79 0.18
C THR A 51 1.30 -1.11 1.55
N TYR A 52 0.39 -1.57 2.40
CA TYR A 52 0.20 -1.12 3.79
C TYR A 52 -0.03 -2.33 4.71
N HIS A 53 0.28 -2.24 6.00
CA HIS A 53 -0.30 -3.17 7.00
C HIS A 53 -1.83 -3.08 6.98
N GLU A 54 -2.55 -4.13 7.37
CA GLU A 54 -4.03 -4.13 7.38
C GLU A 54 -4.63 -2.97 8.20
N THR A 55 -4.03 -2.65 9.35
CA THR A 55 -4.42 -1.52 10.20
C THR A 55 -4.11 -0.16 9.55
N CYS A 56 -2.91 0.01 8.98
CA CYS A 56 -2.56 1.21 8.23
C CYS A 56 -3.40 1.40 6.95
N ALA A 57 -3.93 0.30 6.40
CA ALA A 57 -4.79 0.32 5.23
C ALA A 57 -6.19 0.89 5.51
N GLU A 58 -6.72 0.78 6.74
CA GLU A 58 -8.05 1.31 7.09
C GLU A 58 -8.25 2.81 6.80
N PRO A 59 -7.42 3.74 7.31
CA PRO A 59 -7.59 5.17 7.02
C PRO A 59 -7.41 5.48 5.54
N VAL A 60 -6.46 4.81 4.86
CA VAL A 60 -6.20 5.02 3.42
C VAL A 60 -7.37 4.49 2.57
N MET A 61 -7.96 3.35 2.92
CA MET A 61 -9.19 2.81 2.32
C MET A 61 -10.40 3.71 2.58
N ARG A 62 -10.52 4.32 3.77
CA ARG A 62 -11.56 5.32 4.08
C ARG A 62 -11.41 6.55 3.20
N VAL A 63 -10.20 7.08 3.03
CA VAL A 63 -9.90 8.19 2.09
C VAL A 63 -10.22 7.79 0.64
N LYS A 64 -9.81 6.60 0.18
CA LYS A 64 -10.16 6.08 -1.15
C LYS A 64 -11.68 6.02 -1.36
N ARG A 65 -12.43 5.48 -0.39
CA ARG A 65 -13.90 5.39 -0.45
C ARG A 65 -14.55 6.78 -0.52
N SER A 66 -14.07 7.75 0.26
CA SER A 66 -14.54 9.14 0.17
C SER A 66 -14.21 9.78 -1.18
N TYR A 67 -13.03 9.51 -1.74
CA TYR A 67 -12.64 10.01 -3.06
C TYR A 67 -13.53 9.44 -4.18
N GLU A 68 -13.77 8.13 -4.19
CA GLU A 68 -14.68 7.51 -5.17
C GLU A 68 -16.12 8.04 -5.01
N MET A 69 -16.60 8.27 -3.79
CA MET A 69 -17.92 8.88 -3.56
C MET A 69 -18.01 10.33 -4.08
N LEU A 70 -16.94 11.13 -3.97
CA LEU A 70 -16.86 12.47 -4.55
C LEU A 70 -16.80 12.43 -6.09
N ARG A 71 -16.12 11.43 -6.66
CA ARG A 71 -16.04 11.20 -8.12
C ARG A 71 -17.39 10.75 -8.69
N MET A 72 -18.05 9.80 -8.04
CA MET A 72 -19.39 9.32 -8.40
C MET A 72 -20.48 10.38 -8.24
N ARG A 73 -20.25 11.41 -7.38
CA ARG A 73 -21.11 12.61 -7.28
C ARG A 73 -20.95 13.63 -8.43
N ARG A 74 -20.16 13.34 -9.46
CA ARG A 74 -20.20 14.05 -10.76
C ARG A 74 -20.63 13.15 -11.93
N PRO A 75 -21.89 12.68 -11.95
CA PRO A 75 -22.44 12.01 -13.13
C PRO A 75 -22.86 13.06 -14.18
N GLY A 76 -21.93 13.44 -15.05
CA GLY A 76 -22.20 14.31 -16.20
C GLY A 76 -22.21 15.82 -15.91
N ALA A 77 -21.42 16.53 -16.72
CA ALA A 77 -21.52 17.95 -17.03
C ALA A 77 -20.98 18.11 -18.46
#